data_AF-A0A9P6L1P7-F1
#
_entry.id   AF-A0A9P6L1P7-F1
#
_cell.length_a   1.000
_cell.length_b   1.000
_cell.length_c   1.000
_cell.angle_alpha   90.00
_cell.angle_beta   90.00
_cell.angle_gamma   90.00
#
_symmetry.space_group_name_H-M   'P 1'
#
loop_
_entity.id
_entity.type
_entity.pdbx_description
1 polymer ?
#
loop_
_entity_poly.entity_id
_entity_poly.type
_entity_poly.pdbx_seq_one_letter_code
_entity_poly.pdbx_strand_id
1 'polypeptide(L)'
;MANDLEDASDDEGDGSHSDDADEDFEDLLPESTDEPIDGIKNSPEDWLEINGQRYLKASVVSQHLKANRSKNVVERTLRVGDLAATFVRTGSLVCLVVLQAIGINKDRQTRHVIGIETLRNPKEDYVVHGEVLHIVQASSNMWSWPSRDFLKVTEPKKSKHKKSAVRDFTLSVPGPLCYRINPEVHSVPQPSFSSLPDPDPPVQYHLTWVFCTDDLENLLHLMWADFQPEDPQDLNAKVKLLPQVWGSFPYMDDSGAAAFVAGAFLPEVLTMELGKKTKQHCPLCHEVKRLEELRGHIGLHILWRLFGVEEDLATKIEDNPCGFCGGNMCSTRLDTTTGKGKWQVNSNCRLRCRFKYGAAQKSTNHSPCTNIPIYCPHCSGTIWKYNAVSHIISRHKDLLDNASIDPDFVLDIQLGKDEEATMGIPNDIATKYHASYPHLFPREEDLNAMEVQGTKQPKKRASCAKTASQNKRQRR
;
A
#
# COMPACT_ATOMS: atom_id res chain seq x y z
N MET A 1 34.34 37.98 -26.68
CA MET A 1 32.96 38.03 -27.19
C MET A 1 32.07 38.01 -25.96
N ALA A 2 31.62 39.20 -25.59
CA ALA A 2 30.72 39.44 -24.47
C ALA A 2 29.33 38.92 -24.87
N ASN A 3 28.66 38.22 -23.95
CA ASN A 3 27.24 37.96 -24.05
C ASN A 3 26.58 38.54 -22.82
N ASP A 4 25.73 39.53 -23.10
CA ASP A 4 24.85 40.23 -22.21
C ASP A 4 23.86 39.25 -21.56
N LEU A 5 23.77 39.32 -20.23
CA LEU A 5 22.72 38.72 -19.42
C LEU A 5 21.79 39.87 -19.03
N GLU A 6 20.65 39.94 -19.70
CA GLU A 6 19.57 40.85 -19.35
C GLU A 6 18.83 40.35 -18.10
N ASP A 7 18.74 41.28 -17.15
CA ASP A 7 17.86 41.27 -15.98
C ASP A 7 16.39 41.11 -16.38
N ALA A 8 15.68 40.25 -15.66
CA ALA A 8 14.22 40.26 -15.60
C ALA A 8 13.82 40.32 -14.12
N SER A 9 13.55 41.54 -13.69
CA SER A 9 13.03 41.96 -12.40
C SER A 9 11.51 41.81 -12.31
N ASP A 10 11.06 41.57 -11.08
CA ASP A 10 9.83 42.06 -10.44
C ASP A 10 8.46 41.67 -11.03
N ASP A 11 7.76 40.79 -10.31
CA ASP A 11 6.30 40.86 -10.18
C ASP A 11 5.88 40.37 -8.78
N GLU A 12 5.98 41.27 -7.80
CA GLU A 12 5.38 41.11 -6.46
C GLU A 12 3.89 41.43 -6.53
N GLY A 13 3.06 40.40 -6.70
CA GLY A 13 1.61 40.49 -6.56
C GLY A 13 1.20 40.43 -5.08
N ASP A 14 1.15 41.58 -4.43
CA ASP A 14 0.45 41.80 -3.15
C ASP A 14 -1.06 41.72 -3.38
N GLY A 15 -1.65 40.60 -2.95
CA GLY A 15 -3.09 40.35 -2.97
C GLY A 15 -3.64 40.35 -1.55
N SER A 16 -3.74 41.52 -0.92
CA SER A 16 -4.55 41.71 0.28
C SER A 16 -6.04 41.53 -0.04
N HIS A 17 -6.62 40.38 0.31
CA HIS A 17 -8.07 40.22 0.45
C HIS A 17 -8.41 40.17 1.95
N SER A 18 -8.90 41.30 2.44
CA SER A 18 -9.65 41.42 3.69
C SER A 18 -11.11 41.16 3.37
N ASP A 19 -11.60 39.97 3.73
CA ASP A 19 -13.04 39.72 3.85
C ASP A 19 -13.33 39.41 5.32
N ASP A 20 -13.55 40.50 6.06
CA ASP A 20 -14.22 40.51 7.36
C ASP A 20 -15.71 40.22 7.12
N ALA A 21 -16.18 39.09 7.63
CA ALA A 21 -17.59 38.81 7.84
C ALA A 21 -17.74 37.88 9.04
N ASP A 22 -17.57 38.46 10.23
CA ASP A 22 -18.09 37.90 11.48
C ASP A 22 -19.62 38.02 11.44
N GLU A 23 -20.29 37.02 10.87
CA GLU A 23 -21.73 36.84 11.05
C GLU A 23 -21.95 36.03 12.35
N ASP A 24 -22.38 36.73 13.40
CA ASP A 24 -22.79 36.16 14.68
C ASP A 24 -23.95 35.17 14.47
N PHE A 25 -23.65 33.88 14.63
CA PHE A 25 -24.57 32.75 14.44
C PHE A 25 -25.54 32.53 15.62
N GLU A 26 -25.56 33.44 16.62
CA GLU A 26 -26.43 33.30 17.79
C GLU A 26 -27.88 33.82 17.58
N ASP A 27 -28.16 34.50 16.47
CA ASP A 27 -29.50 35.08 16.17
C ASP A 27 -30.47 34.13 15.43
N LEU A 28 -30.13 32.84 15.27
CA LEU A 28 -30.98 31.85 14.58
C LEU A 28 -31.58 30.77 15.49
N LEU A 29 -31.50 30.95 16.81
CA LEU A 29 -32.29 30.14 17.73
C LEU A 29 -33.64 30.85 17.98
N PRO A 30 -34.78 30.17 17.78
CA PRO A 30 -36.07 30.73 18.20
C PRO A 30 -35.99 30.98 19.72
N GLU A 31 -36.27 32.22 20.14
CA GLU A 31 -36.41 32.59 21.55
C GLU A 31 -37.30 31.55 22.24
N SER A 32 -36.72 30.84 23.21
CA SER A 32 -37.49 29.95 24.07
C SER A 32 -38.45 30.79 24.88
N THR A 33 -39.71 30.81 24.47
CA THR A 33 -40.80 31.32 25.29
C THR A 33 -40.92 30.43 26.53
N ASP A 34 -40.34 30.88 27.64
CA ASP A 34 -40.53 30.34 28.99
C ASP A 34 -41.94 30.64 29.52
N GLU A 35 -42.98 30.37 28.74
CA GLU A 35 -44.32 30.29 29.29
C GLU A 35 -44.54 28.88 29.85
N PRO A 36 -44.75 28.73 31.17
CA PRO A 36 -45.09 27.44 31.75
C PRO A 36 -46.42 26.98 31.14
N ILE A 37 -46.39 25.87 30.40
CA ILE A 37 -47.57 25.19 29.89
C ILE A 37 -48.27 24.53 31.09
N ASP A 38 -49.00 25.33 31.85
CA ASP A 38 -49.89 24.88 32.92
C ASP A 38 -51.11 24.21 32.30
N GLY A 39 -51.05 22.89 32.13
CA GLY A 39 -52.19 22.13 31.64
C GLY A 39 -52.02 20.62 31.52
N ILE A 40 -50.80 20.10 31.52
CA ILE A 40 -50.59 18.65 31.36
C ILE A 40 -50.64 17.99 32.74
N LYS A 41 -51.84 17.61 33.17
CA LYS A 41 -52.03 16.69 34.30
C LYS A 41 -51.48 15.32 33.88
N ASN A 42 -50.20 15.06 34.15
CA ASN A 42 -49.59 13.74 33.97
C ASN A 42 -50.33 12.75 34.87
N SER A 43 -51.04 11.82 34.26
CA SER A 43 -51.74 10.78 35.00
C SER A 43 -50.72 9.78 35.55
N PRO A 44 -51.01 9.05 36.65
CA PRO A 44 -50.16 7.96 37.13
C PRO A 44 -49.89 6.89 36.05
N GLU A 45 -50.74 6.82 35.04
CA GLU A 45 -50.64 5.90 33.91
C GLU A 45 -49.56 6.31 32.88
N ASP A 46 -48.99 7.51 32.96
CA ASP A 46 -47.98 8.01 32.02
C ASP A 46 -46.54 7.62 32.38
N TRP A 47 -46.35 6.86 33.47
CA TRP A 47 -45.04 6.44 33.97
C TRP A 47 -44.85 4.93 33.84
N LEU A 48 -43.61 4.52 33.59
CA LEU A 48 -43.16 3.13 33.51
C LEU A 48 -42.03 2.93 34.51
N GLU A 49 -42.08 1.89 35.33
CA GLU A 49 -41.04 1.59 36.30
C GLU A 49 -40.13 0.46 35.77
N ILE A 50 -38.85 0.75 35.62
CA ILE A 50 -37.82 -0.20 35.16
C ILE A 50 -36.72 -0.19 36.22
N ASN A 51 -36.45 -1.34 36.83
CA ASN A 51 -35.43 -1.51 37.89
C ASN A 51 -35.59 -0.53 39.08
N GLY A 52 -36.82 -0.25 39.50
CA GLY A 52 -37.10 0.67 40.62
C GLY A 52 -36.96 2.16 40.28
N GLN A 53 -36.73 2.50 39.01
CA GLN A 53 -36.70 3.89 38.53
C GLN A 53 -37.91 4.16 37.63
N ARG A 54 -38.56 5.31 37.83
CA ARG A 54 -39.75 5.73 37.07
C ARG A 54 -39.35 6.59 35.88
N TYR A 55 -39.77 6.17 34.70
CA TYR A 55 -39.55 6.84 33.41
C TYR A 55 -40.89 7.26 32.82
N LEU A 56 -40.94 8.40 32.14
CA LEU A 56 -42.15 8.80 31.41
C LEU A 56 -42.32 7.87 30.19
N LYS A 57 -43.49 7.24 30.01
CA LYS A 57 -43.78 6.30 28.90
C LYS A 57 -43.47 6.94 27.55
N ALA A 58 -43.81 8.21 27.35
CA ALA A 58 -43.50 8.94 26.11
C ALA A 58 -41.98 9.08 25.87
N SER A 59 -41.16 9.17 26.92
CA SER A 59 -39.70 9.27 26.81
C SER A 59 -39.07 7.92 26.45
N VAL A 60 -39.55 6.83 27.06
CA VAL A 60 -39.13 5.46 26.72
C VAL A 60 -39.56 5.11 25.30
N VAL A 61 -40.81 5.40 24.92
CA VAL A 61 -41.33 5.16 23.56
C VAL A 61 -40.63 6.05 22.53
N SER A 62 -40.31 7.30 22.85
CA SER A 62 -39.52 8.17 21.97
C SER A 62 -38.09 7.64 21.79
N GLN A 63 -37.44 7.17 22.85
CA GLN A 63 -36.14 6.47 22.75
C GLN A 63 -36.24 5.18 21.95
N HIS A 64 -37.32 4.40 22.08
CA HIS A 64 -37.50 3.12 21.40
C HIS A 64 -37.93 3.26 19.93
N LEU A 65 -38.76 4.26 19.60
CA LEU A 65 -39.19 4.58 18.23
C LEU A 65 -38.12 5.35 17.46
N LYS A 66 -37.39 6.26 18.13
CA LYS A 66 -36.10 6.75 17.60
C LYS A 66 -35.20 5.55 17.39
N ALA A 67 -35.06 4.63 18.34
CA ALA A 67 -34.25 3.44 18.14
C ALA A 67 -34.69 2.64 16.89
N ASN A 68 -35.96 2.30 16.64
CA ASN A 68 -36.29 1.40 15.53
C ASN A 68 -36.41 2.05 14.13
N ARG A 69 -36.90 3.30 13.98
CA ARG A 69 -36.91 3.98 12.67
C ARG A 69 -35.59 4.71 12.38
N SER A 70 -34.91 5.23 13.40
CA SER A 70 -33.58 5.80 13.20
C SER A 70 -32.47 4.75 13.19
N LYS A 71 -32.62 3.54 13.76
CA LYS A 71 -31.63 2.44 13.54
C LYS A 71 -31.40 2.20 12.05
N ASN A 72 -32.45 2.09 11.25
CA ASN A 72 -32.31 1.88 9.80
C ASN A 72 -31.61 3.04 9.05
N VAL A 73 -31.70 4.28 9.55
CA VAL A 73 -31.06 5.45 8.93
C VAL A 73 -29.64 5.67 9.47
N VAL A 74 -29.45 5.46 10.78
CA VAL A 74 -28.16 5.51 11.48
C VAL A 74 -27.27 4.38 10.99
N GLU A 75 -27.80 3.18 10.72
CA GLU A 75 -27.05 2.06 10.15
C GLU A 75 -26.50 2.33 8.75
N ARG A 76 -27.17 3.18 7.97
CA ARG A 76 -26.84 3.44 6.56
C ARG A 76 -25.99 4.67 6.35
N THR A 77 -25.57 5.37 7.40
CA THR A 77 -24.76 6.59 7.29
C THR A 77 -23.54 6.53 8.20
N LEU A 78 -22.42 7.09 7.77
CA LEU A 78 -21.27 7.41 8.63
C LEU A 78 -21.31 8.90 8.95
N ARG A 79 -21.22 9.24 10.24
CA ARG A 79 -21.18 10.63 10.72
C ARG A 79 -19.83 10.97 11.33
N VAL A 80 -19.50 12.26 11.36
CA VAL A 80 -18.41 12.73 12.22
C VAL A 80 -18.77 12.43 13.68
N GLY A 81 -17.84 11.81 14.40
CA GLY A 81 -18.01 11.27 15.75
C GLY A 81 -18.29 9.77 15.78
N ASP A 82 -18.77 9.16 14.68
CA ASP A 82 -19.00 7.72 14.61
C ASP A 82 -17.67 6.95 14.60
N LEU A 83 -17.75 5.68 15.01
CA LEU A 83 -16.64 4.75 14.87
C LEU A 83 -16.65 4.04 13.52
N ALA A 84 -15.44 3.80 13.01
CA ALA A 84 -15.21 2.95 11.86
C ALA A 84 -13.96 2.10 12.05
N ALA A 85 -13.91 0.98 11.35
CA ALA A 85 -12.73 0.16 11.17
C ALA A 85 -12.10 0.43 9.80
N THR A 86 -10.78 0.34 9.73
CA THR A 86 -10.04 0.35 8.46
C THR A 86 -8.78 -0.51 8.56
N PHE A 87 -8.13 -0.72 7.43
CA PHE A 87 -6.80 -1.32 7.38
C PHE A 87 -5.71 -0.25 7.45
N VAL A 88 -4.69 -0.54 8.24
CA VAL A 88 -3.43 0.23 8.28
C VAL A 88 -2.26 -0.70 8.02
N ARG A 89 -1.13 -0.10 7.65
CA ARG A 89 0.14 -0.80 7.53
C ARG A 89 1.05 -0.51 8.71
N THR A 90 1.68 -1.57 9.20
CA THR A 90 2.65 -1.50 10.30
C THR A 90 3.86 -2.36 9.94
N GLY A 91 4.87 -1.71 9.37
CA GLY A 91 5.98 -2.42 8.75
C GLY A 91 5.51 -3.28 7.57
N SER A 92 5.55 -4.60 7.75
CA SER A 92 5.11 -5.61 6.78
C SER A 92 3.71 -6.16 7.04
N LEU A 93 3.08 -5.78 8.15
CA LEU A 93 1.75 -6.24 8.52
C LEU A 93 0.68 -5.28 8.00
N VAL A 94 -0.48 -5.83 7.65
CA VAL A 94 -1.73 -5.08 7.52
C VAL A 94 -2.59 -5.49 8.69
N CYS A 95 -3.10 -4.53 9.41
CA CYS A 95 -3.88 -4.77 10.63
C CYS A 95 -5.17 -3.96 10.56
N LEU A 96 -6.22 -4.48 11.19
CA LEU A 96 -7.42 -3.71 11.44
C LEU A 96 -7.17 -2.71 12.57
N VAL A 97 -7.63 -1.48 12.38
CA VAL A 97 -7.70 -0.47 13.44
C VAL A 97 -9.11 0.04 13.58
N VAL A 98 -9.44 0.49 14.79
CA VAL A 98 -10.65 1.26 15.06
C VAL A 98 -10.29 2.74 15.11
N LEU A 99 -11.04 3.56 14.39
CA LEU A 99 -10.90 5.02 14.40
C LEU A 99 -12.22 5.69 14.72
N GLN A 100 -12.13 6.89 15.31
CA GLN A 100 -13.24 7.83 15.41
C GLN A 100 -13.17 8.79 14.23
N ALA A 101 -14.23 8.89 13.44
CA ALA A 101 -14.28 9.79 12.29
C ALA A 101 -14.33 11.24 12.78
N ILE A 102 -13.33 12.05 12.43
CA ILE A 102 -13.28 13.49 12.76
C ILE A 102 -13.66 14.39 11.58
N GLY A 103 -13.63 13.86 10.36
CA GLY A 103 -13.99 14.60 9.15
C GLY A 103 -14.18 13.68 7.95
N ILE A 104 -15.06 14.07 7.03
CA ILE A 104 -15.33 13.34 5.79
C ILE A 104 -15.22 14.32 4.64
N ASN A 105 -14.23 14.13 3.76
CA ASN A 105 -13.87 15.12 2.75
C ASN A 105 -14.05 14.56 1.33
N LYS A 106 -14.50 15.43 0.41
CA LYS A 106 -14.48 15.21 -1.05
C LYS A 106 -14.21 16.53 -1.74
N ASP A 107 -13.25 16.59 -2.66
CA ASP A 107 -12.96 17.79 -3.45
C ASP A 107 -12.83 19.08 -2.63
N ARG A 108 -12.14 19.01 -1.47
CA ARG A 108 -11.98 20.10 -0.47
C ARG A 108 -13.26 20.49 0.31
N GLN A 109 -14.40 19.89 0.02
CA GLN A 109 -15.62 20.06 0.82
C GLN A 109 -15.63 19.09 1.99
N THR A 110 -15.92 19.60 3.19
CA THR A 110 -16.13 18.80 4.39
C THR A 110 -17.60 18.46 4.52
N ARG A 111 -17.91 17.20 4.85
CA ARG A 111 -19.25 16.70 5.15
C ARG A 111 -19.29 16.14 6.55
N HIS A 112 -20.42 16.34 7.23
CA HIS A 112 -20.65 15.78 8.56
C HIS A 112 -21.31 14.40 8.52
N VAL A 113 -21.95 14.04 7.40
CA VAL A 113 -22.70 12.78 7.22
C VAL A 113 -22.56 12.30 5.78
N ILE A 114 -22.40 11.00 5.58
CA ILE A 114 -22.40 10.35 4.27
C ILE A 114 -23.12 9.01 4.31
N GLY A 115 -23.82 8.61 3.25
CA GLY A 115 -24.36 7.26 3.11
C GLY A 115 -23.24 6.22 2.91
N ILE A 116 -23.34 5.07 3.57
CA ILE A 116 -22.31 4.01 3.49
C ILE A 116 -22.11 3.51 2.06
N GLU A 117 -23.18 3.38 1.27
CA GLU A 117 -23.09 2.99 -0.14
C GLU A 117 -22.32 4.02 -0.99
N THR A 118 -22.55 5.32 -0.72
CA THR A 118 -21.83 6.41 -1.38
C THR A 118 -20.35 6.41 -0.96
N LEU A 119 -20.08 6.21 0.33
CA LEU A 119 -18.73 6.15 0.87
C LEU A 119 -17.93 4.97 0.28
N ARG A 120 -18.60 3.82 0.07
CA ARG A 120 -18.00 2.60 -0.47
C ARG A 120 -17.77 2.63 -1.98
N ASN A 121 -18.37 3.58 -2.69
CA ASN A 121 -18.20 3.68 -4.13
C ASN A 121 -16.80 4.22 -4.48
N PRO A 122 -15.93 3.43 -5.13
CA PRO A 122 -14.56 3.85 -5.47
C PRO A 122 -14.50 5.00 -6.48
N LYS A 123 -15.63 5.37 -7.11
CA LYS A 123 -15.72 6.52 -8.02
C LYS A 123 -15.91 7.86 -7.31
N GLU A 124 -16.35 7.83 -6.06
CA GLU A 124 -16.75 9.02 -5.32
C GLU A 124 -15.63 9.67 -4.51
N ASP A 125 -14.41 9.10 -4.56
CA ASP A 125 -13.14 9.63 -4.04
C ASP A 125 -13.14 10.29 -2.65
N TYR A 126 -14.14 9.98 -1.81
CA TYR A 126 -14.22 10.42 -0.43
C TYR A 126 -13.00 9.95 0.38
N VAL A 127 -12.57 10.81 1.31
CA VAL A 127 -11.53 10.51 2.30
C VAL A 127 -12.10 10.73 3.69
N VAL A 128 -12.02 9.71 4.53
CA VAL A 128 -12.37 9.78 5.96
C VAL A 128 -11.11 10.11 6.74
N HIS A 129 -11.17 11.19 7.51
CA HIS A 129 -10.16 11.52 8.50
C HIS A 129 -10.61 11.01 9.86
N GLY A 130 -9.73 10.35 10.58
CA GLY A 130 -10.07 9.81 11.90
C GLY A 130 -8.90 9.67 12.84
N GLU A 131 -9.18 9.65 14.13
CA GLU A 131 -8.19 9.40 15.17
C GLU A 131 -8.26 7.92 15.58
N VAL A 132 -7.11 7.25 15.60
CA VAL A 132 -7.04 5.82 15.87
C VAL A 132 -7.18 5.58 17.37
N LEU A 133 -8.15 4.79 17.80
CA LEU A 133 -8.36 4.48 19.22
C LEU A 133 -7.23 3.57 19.73
N HIS A 134 -6.76 3.84 20.94
CA HIS A 134 -5.92 2.91 21.70
C HIS A 134 -6.81 1.94 22.48
N ILE A 135 -7.30 0.88 21.81
CA ILE A 135 -8.05 -0.18 22.49
C ILE A 135 -7.10 -1.19 23.12
N VAL A 136 -7.48 -1.74 24.27
CA VAL A 136 -6.75 -2.78 25.00
C VAL A 136 -7.66 -3.96 25.27
N GLN A 137 -7.08 -5.16 25.37
CA GLN A 137 -7.85 -6.34 25.72
C GLN A 137 -8.24 -6.28 27.21
N ALA A 138 -9.53 -6.20 27.48
CA ALA A 138 -10.08 -6.17 28.84
C ALA A 138 -10.34 -7.59 29.37
N SER A 139 -10.66 -8.54 28.48
CA SER A 139 -10.75 -9.98 28.77
C SER A 139 -10.56 -10.79 27.48
N SER A 140 -10.53 -12.11 27.57
CA SER A 140 -10.27 -13.00 26.43
C SER A 140 -11.16 -12.75 25.20
N ASN A 141 -12.40 -12.28 25.40
CA ASN A 141 -13.35 -12.01 24.31
C ASN A 141 -13.72 -10.53 24.17
N MET A 142 -13.06 -9.62 24.89
CA MET A 142 -13.53 -8.23 25.01
C MET A 142 -12.38 -7.23 24.97
N TRP A 143 -12.56 -6.20 24.14
CA TRP A 143 -11.65 -5.07 24.02
C TRP A 143 -12.35 -3.80 24.49
N SER A 144 -11.61 -2.90 25.13
CA SER A 144 -12.17 -1.63 25.61
C SER A 144 -11.26 -0.46 25.27
N TRP A 145 -11.82 0.75 25.33
CA TRP A 145 -11.09 2.01 25.15
C TRP A 145 -10.95 2.77 26.48
N PRO A 146 -10.08 2.30 27.39
CA PRO A 146 -10.16 2.65 28.81
C PRO A 146 -9.81 4.10 29.15
N SER A 147 -9.00 4.78 28.32
CA SER A 147 -8.36 6.03 28.70
C SER A 147 -8.71 7.22 27.80
N ARG A 148 -9.66 7.06 26.87
CA ARG A 148 -9.91 8.03 25.80
C ARG A 148 -8.66 8.42 25.01
N ASP A 149 -7.64 7.56 25.03
CA ASP A 149 -6.36 7.81 24.38
C ASP A 149 -6.40 7.41 22.92
N PHE A 150 -5.70 8.17 22.09
CA PHE A 150 -5.52 7.88 20.68
C PHE A 150 -4.09 7.41 20.40
N LEU A 151 -3.94 6.45 19.49
CA LEU A 151 -2.65 6.01 19.02
C LEU A 151 -1.99 7.10 18.17
N LYS A 152 -0.71 7.35 18.41
CA LYS A 152 0.06 8.26 17.57
C LYS A 152 0.32 7.62 16.20
N VAL A 153 -0.10 8.29 15.14
CA VAL A 153 -0.09 7.77 13.77
C VAL A 153 1.10 8.27 12.96
N THR A 154 1.79 9.34 13.35
CA THR A 154 2.88 9.94 12.55
C THR A 154 4.28 9.48 12.92
N GLU A 155 5.19 9.37 11.94
CA GLU A 155 6.61 9.16 12.22
C GLU A 155 7.10 10.29 13.11
N PRO A 156 7.91 9.98 14.13
CA PRO A 156 8.61 11.02 14.86
C PRO A 156 9.51 11.76 13.89
N LYS A 157 9.05 12.91 13.39
CA LYS A 157 9.86 13.81 12.57
C LYS A 157 11.09 14.15 13.38
N LYS A 158 12.30 13.96 12.82
CA LYS A 158 13.59 14.28 13.47
C LYS A 158 13.82 15.77 13.76
N SER A 159 12.77 16.60 13.69
CA SER A 159 12.82 18.02 14.01
C SER A 159 12.85 18.20 15.53
N LYS A 160 13.93 18.82 16.03
CA LYS A 160 14.20 18.95 17.47
C LYS A 160 13.26 19.90 18.24
N HIS A 161 12.33 20.60 17.58
CA HIS A 161 11.61 21.72 18.23
C HIS A 161 10.12 21.90 17.87
N LYS A 162 9.37 20.85 17.53
CA LYS A 162 7.90 21.00 17.35
C LYS A 162 7.12 20.27 18.44
N LYS A 163 6.32 21.03 19.20
CA LYS A 163 5.23 20.50 20.04
C LYS A 163 4.37 19.60 19.15
N SER A 164 3.99 18.42 19.64
CA SER A 164 3.10 17.51 18.91
C SER A 164 1.81 18.26 18.55
N ALA A 165 1.55 18.37 17.26
CA ALA A 165 0.33 19.00 16.77
C ALA A 165 -0.76 17.93 16.68
N VAL A 166 -2.03 18.32 16.78
CA VAL A 166 -3.23 17.45 16.60
C VAL A 166 -3.10 16.50 15.39
N ARG A 167 -2.42 16.95 14.33
CA ARG A 167 -2.10 16.16 13.13
C ARG A 167 -1.29 14.88 13.37
N ASP A 168 -0.73 14.69 14.57
CA ASP A 168 0.04 13.48 14.90
C ASP A 168 -0.83 12.25 15.18
N PHE A 169 -2.13 12.43 15.39
CA PHE A 169 -3.10 11.36 15.71
C PHE A 169 -4.09 11.07 14.59
N THR A 170 -4.11 11.92 13.54
CA THR A 170 -5.09 11.81 12.45
C THR A 170 -4.59 10.91 11.32
N LEU A 171 -5.39 9.90 10.99
CA LEU A 171 -5.27 9.04 9.82
C LEU A 171 -6.17 9.57 8.69
N SER A 172 -5.71 9.49 7.44
CA SER A 172 -6.55 9.75 6.25
C SER A 172 -6.78 8.44 5.50
N VAL A 173 -8.04 8.07 5.28
CA VAL A 173 -8.43 6.75 4.79
C VAL A 173 -9.36 6.93 3.58
N PRO A 174 -9.12 6.26 2.45
CA PRO A 174 -10.08 6.23 1.34
C PRO A 174 -11.43 5.67 1.81
N GLY A 175 -12.53 6.33 1.47
CA GLY A 175 -13.89 5.95 1.85
C GLY A 175 -14.22 4.46 1.63
N PRO A 176 -13.87 3.87 0.47
CA PRO A 176 -14.09 2.43 0.22
C PRO A 176 -13.40 1.47 1.18
N LEU A 177 -12.41 1.94 1.94
CA LEU A 177 -11.67 1.15 2.92
C LEU A 177 -12.13 1.42 4.36
N CYS A 178 -13.22 2.17 4.55
CA CYS A 178 -13.76 2.56 5.84
C CYS A 178 -15.08 1.82 6.11
N TYR A 179 -15.12 1.05 7.20
CA TYR A 179 -16.25 0.20 7.58
C TYR A 179 -16.84 0.70 8.88
N ARG A 180 -18.09 1.18 8.87
CA ARG A 180 -18.76 1.63 10.09
C ARG A 180 -18.89 0.48 11.09
N ILE A 181 -18.65 0.77 12.37
CA ILE A 181 -18.83 -0.17 13.47
C ILE A 181 -19.71 0.44 14.55
N ASN A 182 -20.43 -0.41 15.30
CA ASN A 182 -21.26 0.03 16.41
C ASN A 182 -20.75 -0.68 17.68
N PRO A 183 -19.93 -0.03 18.52
CA PRO A 183 -19.50 -0.64 19.77
C PRO A 183 -20.66 -0.73 20.76
N GLU A 184 -20.49 -1.58 21.78
CA GLU A 184 -21.30 -1.48 22.98
C GLU A 184 -20.77 -0.37 23.88
N VAL A 185 -21.65 0.29 24.64
CA VAL A 185 -21.27 1.30 25.63
C VAL A 185 -21.45 0.69 27.01
N HIS A 186 -20.34 0.54 27.75
CA HIS A 186 -20.35 -0.01 29.10
C HIS A 186 -19.90 1.05 30.11
N SER A 187 -20.36 0.89 31.35
CA SER A 187 -19.86 1.69 32.49
C SER A 187 -18.72 0.94 33.16
N VAL A 188 -17.55 1.56 33.24
CA VAL A 188 -16.35 0.95 33.83
C VAL A 188 -15.93 1.78 35.06
N PRO A 189 -15.59 1.13 36.19
CA PRO A 189 -15.04 1.81 37.36
C PRO A 189 -13.78 2.59 36.97
N GLN A 190 -13.74 3.89 37.30
CA GLN A 190 -12.55 4.70 37.15
C GLN A 190 -11.59 4.36 38.30
N PRO A 191 -10.33 4.00 38.01
CA PRO A 191 -9.34 3.80 39.07
C PRO A 191 -9.17 5.11 39.83
N SER A 192 -9.49 5.10 41.12
CA SER A 192 -9.32 6.24 42.00
C SER A 192 -7.83 6.47 42.25
N PHE A 193 -7.26 7.49 41.60
CA PHE A 193 -5.88 7.93 41.86
C PHE A 193 -5.73 8.78 43.14
N SER A 194 -6.73 8.77 44.03
CA SER A 194 -6.63 9.51 45.29
C SER A 194 -5.63 8.82 46.20
N SER A 195 -4.49 9.46 46.42
CA SER A 195 -3.42 9.00 47.33
C SER A 195 -3.77 9.16 48.81
N LEU A 196 -4.97 9.65 49.12
CA LEU A 196 -5.44 9.82 50.49
C LEU A 196 -6.32 8.64 50.90
N PRO A 197 -6.08 8.05 52.09
CA PRO A 197 -6.87 6.97 52.65
C PRO A 197 -8.21 7.52 53.15
N ASP A 198 -9.13 7.76 52.23
CA ASP A 198 -10.55 7.86 52.57
C ASP A 198 -11.09 6.42 52.68
N PRO A 199 -11.70 6.01 53.81
CA PRO A 199 -12.09 4.61 54.01
C PRO A 199 -13.09 4.06 52.98
N ASP A 200 -13.85 4.90 52.26
CA ASP A 200 -14.80 4.45 51.22
C ASP A 200 -15.10 5.55 50.17
N PRO A 201 -14.19 5.89 49.24
CA PRO A 201 -14.50 6.83 48.18
C PRO A 201 -15.58 6.23 47.26
N PRO A 202 -16.61 7.00 46.85
CA PRO A 202 -17.60 6.52 45.90
C PRO A 202 -16.91 6.12 44.59
N VAL A 203 -17.16 4.88 44.13
CA VAL A 203 -16.64 4.39 42.85
C VAL A 203 -17.23 5.25 41.74
N GLN A 204 -16.39 6.08 41.11
CA GLN A 204 -16.79 6.82 39.92
C GLN A 204 -16.83 5.88 38.73
N TYR A 205 -17.90 5.93 37.94
CA TYR A 205 -18.02 5.16 36.71
C TYR A 205 -17.87 6.11 35.52
N HIS A 206 -17.15 5.67 34.49
CA HIS A 206 -17.11 6.36 33.20
C HIS A 206 -17.66 5.46 32.11
N LEU A 207 -18.27 6.06 31.10
CA LEU A 207 -18.73 5.34 29.91
C LEU A 207 -17.55 5.15 28.95
N THR A 208 -17.35 3.92 28.50
CA THR A 208 -16.37 3.54 27.48
C THR A 208 -17.01 2.69 26.40
N TRP A 209 -16.39 2.69 25.23
CA TRP A 209 -16.69 1.73 24.19
C TRP A 209 -16.05 0.38 24.47
N VAL A 210 -16.79 -0.67 24.14
CA VAL A 210 -16.42 -2.06 24.28
C VAL A 210 -16.71 -2.78 22.96
N PHE A 211 -15.80 -3.67 22.59
CA PHE A 211 -15.84 -4.43 21.34
C PHE A 211 -15.72 -5.92 21.65
N CYS A 212 -16.59 -6.73 21.05
CA CYS A 212 -16.45 -8.18 21.06
C CYS A 212 -15.30 -8.60 20.14
N THR A 213 -14.48 -9.56 20.58
CA THR A 213 -13.36 -10.07 19.78
C THR A 213 -13.86 -10.73 18.50
N ASP A 214 -14.90 -11.57 18.61
CA ASP A 214 -15.50 -12.25 17.45
C ASP A 214 -16.03 -11.25 16.42
N ASP A 215 -16.61 -10.12 16.84
CA ASP A 215 -17.11 -9.09 15.93
C ASP A 215 -15.97 -8.41 15.16
N LEU A 216 -14.86 -8.10 15.84
CA LEU A 216 -13.69 -7.49 15.21
C LEU A 216 -12.97 -8.48 14.26
N GLU A 217 -12.92 -9.77 14.62
CA GLU A 217 -12.36 -10.81 13.75
C GLU A 217 -13.25 -11.09 12.52
N ASN A 218 -14.57 -11.18 12.70
CA ASN A 218 -15.50 -11.30 11.59
C ASN A 218 -15.42 -10.10 10.65
N LEU A 219 -15.31 -8.89 11.21
CA LEU A 219 -15.11 -7.68 10.44
C LEU A 219 -13.77 -7.69 9.69
N LEU A 220 -12.69 -8.12 10.33
CA LEU A 220 -11.39 -8.32 9.70
C LEU A 220 -11.50 -9.24 8.48
N HIS A 221 -12.16 -10.38 8.62
CA HIS A 221 -12.36 -11.33 7.51
C HIS A 221 -13.19 -10.73 6.38
N LEU A 222 -14.28 -10.04 6.70
CA LEU A 222 -15.13 -9.38 5.71
C LEU A 222 -14.38 -8.28 4.95
N MET A 223 -13.68 -7.41 5.68
CA MET A 223 -12.86 -6.36 5.09
C MET A 223 -11.76 -6.95 4.20
N TRP A 224 -11.12 -8.03 4.64
CA TRP A 224 -10.06 -8.67 3.87
C TRP A 224 -10.60 -9.30 2.57
N ALA A 225 -11.77 -9.92 2.61
CA ALA A 225 -12.43 -10.46 1.42
C ALA A 225 -12.74 -9.36 0.39
N ASP A 226 -13.23 -8.20 0.83
CA ASP A 226 -13.45 -7.04 -0.05
C ASP A 226 -12.15 -6.41 -0.55
N PHE A 227 -11.09 -6.50 0.28
CA PHE A 227 -9.79 -5.93 -0.03
C PHE A 227 -9.04 -6.74 -1.09
N GLN A 228 -9.08 -8.08 -1.02
CA GLN A 228 -8.39 -8.98 -1.94
C GLN A 228 -8.94 -8.87 -3.38
N PRO A 229 -8.16 -8.30 -4.32
CA PRO A 229 -8.52 -8.36 -5.73
C PRO A 229 -8.22 -9.74 -6.32
N GLU A 230 -8.88 -10.06 -7.44
CA GLU A 230 -8.61 -11.28 -8.21
C GLU A 230 -7.17 -11.30 -8.78
N ASP A 231 -6.62 -10.13 -9.13
CA ASP A 231 -5.23 -9.98 -9.59
C ASP A 231 -4.30 -9.60 -8.41
N PRO A 232 -3.28 -10.42 -8.08
CA PRO A 232 -2.28 -10.09 -7.07
C PRO A 232 -1.56 -8.75 -7.26
N GLN A 233 -1.49 -8.20 -8.48
CA GLN A 233 -0.88 -6.90 -8.74
C GLN A 233 -1.75 -5.74 -8.22
N ASP A 234 -3.07 -5.87 -8.35
CA ASP A 234 -4.01 -4.88 -7.82
C ASP A 234 -3.95 -4.84 -6.29
N LEU A 235 -3.61 -5.96 -5.64
CA LEU A 235 -3.42 -6.01 -4.19
C LEU A 235 -2.29 -5.07 -3.78
N ASN A 236 -1.17 -5.07 -4.50
CA ASN A 236 -0.06 -4.16 -4.22
C ASN A 236 -0.45 -2.69 -4.42
N ALA A 237 -1.29 -2.40 -5.41
CA ALA A 237 -1.80 -1.05 -5.63
C ALA A 237 -2.72 -0.62 -4.47
N LYS A 238 -3.65 -1.47 -4.05
CA LYS A 238 -4.54 -1.23 -2.90
C LYS A 238 -3.77 -1.10 -1.59
N VAL A 239 -2.77 -1.95 -1.32
CA VAL A 239 -1.94 -1.88 -0.11
C VAL A 239 -1.15 -0.57 -0.03
N LYS A 240 -0.74 0.01 -1.17
CA LYS A 240 -0.11 1.34 -1.18
C LYS A 240 -1.06 2.48 -0.81
N LEU A 241 -2.38 2.27 -0.92
CA LEU A 241 -3.38 3.24 -0.47
C LEU A 241 -3.62 3.16 1.04
N LEU A 242 -3.21 2.06 1.69
CA LEU A 242 -3.34 1.92 3.12
C LEU A 242 -2.40 2.90 3.83
N PRO A 243 -2.92 3.66 4.80
CA PRO A 243 -2.09 4.55 5.57
C PRO A 243 -1.15 3.75 6.48
N GLN A 244 0.03 4.32 6.77
CA GLN A 244 1.05 3.70 7.59
C GLN A 244 0.99 4.25 9.01
N VAL A 245 1.07 3.36 10.00
CA VAL A 245 1.11 3.68 11.43
C VAL A 245 2.47 3.26 11.99
N TRP A 246 2.99 4.04 12.95
CA TRP A 246 4.27 3.78 13.61
C TRP A 246 4.08 3.77 15.13
N GLY A 247 4.91 3.01 15.87
CA GLY A 247 4.89 2.98 17.34
C GLY A 247 4.54 1.60 17.91
N SER A 248 3.84 1.58 19.05
CA SER A 248 3.46 0.38 19.82
C SER A 248 2.26 -0.39 19.25
N PHE A 249 2.08 -0.33 17.94
CA PHE A 249 1.02 -1.01 17.21
C PHE A 249 1.65 -2.18 16.42
N PRO A 250 0.96 -3.31 16.11
CA PRO A 250 -0.48 -3.64 16.24
C PRO A 250 -1.07 -3.64 17.66
N TYR A 251 -2.41 -3.70 17.76
CA TYR A 251 -3.09 -4.04 19.02
C TYR A 251 -2.55 -5.36 19.55
N MET A 252 -2.39 -5.49 20.86
CA MET A 252 -1.76 -6.64 21.49
C MET A 252 -2.76 -7.36 22.36
N ASP A 253 -2.82 -8.69 22.24
CA ASP A 253 -3.59 -9.53 23.15
C ASP A 253 -2.89 -9.67 24.54
N ASP A 254 -3.53 -10.39 25.44
CA ASP A 254 -3.07 -10.67 26.81
C ASP A 254 -1.76 -11.47 26.85
N SER A 255 -1.43 -12.19 25.78
CA SER A 255 -0.16 -12.88 25.58
C SER A 255 0.95 -11.97 25.07
N GLY A 256 0.61 -10.74 24.65
CA GLY A 256 1.51 -9.81 23.99
C GLY A 256 1.76 -10.14 22.52
N ALA A 257 0.88 -10.92 21.88
CA ALA A 257 0.91 -11.17 20.44
C ALA A 257 0.06 -10.14 19.69
N ALA A 258 0.39 -9.93 18.42
CA ALA A 258 -0.31 -9.00 17.55
C ALA A 258 -1.73 -9.51 17.23
N ALA A 259 -2.75 -8.75 17.65
CA ALA A 259 -4.15 -9.01 17.36
C ALA A 259 -4.62 -8.35 16.04
N PHE A 260 -5.69 -8.90 15.47
CA PHE A 260 -6.39 -8.38 14.29
C PHE A 260 -5.50 -8.12 13.05
N VAL A 261 -4.52 -9.00 12.83
CA VAL A 261 -3.62 -8.96 11.67
C VAL A 261 -4.31 -9.60 10.46
N ALA A 262 -4.44 -8.86 9.37
CA ALA A 262 -5.05 -9.31 8.13
C ALA A 262 -4.11 -10.25 7.38
N GLY A 263 -4.39 -11.55 7.49
CA GLY A 263 -3.68 -12.62 6.80
C GLY A 263 -2.25 -12.82 7.31
N ALA A 264 -1.91 -14.03 7.73
CA ALA A 264 -0.52 -14.44 8.00
C ALA A 264 0.40 -14.39 6.75
N PHE A 265 -0.16 -14.02 5.59
CA PHE A 265 0.47 -14.14 4.27
C PHE A 265 0.19 -12.91 3.39
N LEU A 266 0.37 -11.69 3.90
CA LEU A 266 0.77 -10.65 2.94
C LEU A 266 2.00 -11.18 2.23
N PRO A 267 2.00 -11.28 0.89
CA PRO A 267 3.17 -11.74 0.17
C PRO A 267 4.35 -10.92 0.68
N GLU A 268 5.43 -11.58 1.07
CA GLU A 268 6.63 -10.97 1.67
C GLU A 268 7.14 -9.76 0.84
N VAL A 269 6.79 -9.75 -0.45
CA VAL A 269 6.64 -8.62 -1.38
C VAL A 269 6.31 -7.24 -0.79
N LEU A 270 5.42 -7.16 0.20
CA LEU A 270 4.94 -5.89 0.76
C LEU A 270 5.83 -5.40 1.91
N THR A 271 6.87 -6.17 2.27
CA THR A 271 7.92 -5.73 3.17
C THR A 271 8.59 -4.48 2.59
N MET A 272 8.85 -3.53 3.48
CA MET A 272 9.37 -2.20 3.20
C MET A 272 10.50 -2.23 2.16
N GLU A 273 10.52 -1.24 1.25
CA GLU A 273 11.65 -1.07 0.34
C GLU A 273 12.93 -0.98 1.18
N LEU A 274 13.74 -2.05 1.12
CA LEU A 274 14.98 -2.11 1.86
C LEU A 274 15.85 -0.94 1.39
N GLY A 275 16.42 -0.21 2.35
CA GLY A 275 17.33 0.89 2.05
C GLY A 275 18.51 0.40 1.19
N LYS A 276 18.98 1.23 0.25
CA LYS A 276 20.10 0.85 -0.64
C LYS A 276 21.36 0.36 0.11
N LYS A 277 21.61 0.94 1.29
CA LYS A 277 22.75 0.65 2.15
C LYS A 277 22.52 -0.56 3.07
N THR A 278 21.33 -1.13 3.08
CA THR A 278 21.03 -2.31 3.90
C THR A 278 21.84 -3.48 3.39
N LYS A 279 22.57 -4.13 4.32
CA LYS A 279 23.28 -5.38 4.04
C LYS A 279 22.29 -6.53 4.09
N GLN A 280 22.38 -7.45 3.14
CA GLN A 280 21.53 -8.64 3.04
C GLN A 280 22.39 -9.83 2.61
N HIS A 281 22.02 -11.02 3.06
CA HIS A 281 22.67 -12.26 2.62
C HIS A 281 22.15 -12.66 1.24
N CYS A 282 23.04 -13.12 0.37
CA CYS A 282 22.65 -13.81 -0.85
C CYS A 282 21.98 -15.14 -0.48
N PRO A 283 20.77 -15.43 -0.99
CA PRO A 283 20.08 -16.69 -0.68
C PRO A 283 20.73 -17.92 -1.35
N LEU A 284 21.61 -17.69 -2.33
CA LEU A 284 22.26 -18.77 -3.07
C LEU A 284 23.59 -19.21 -2.43
N CYS A 285 24.40 -18.28 -1.92
CA CYS A 285 25.74 -18.58 -1.38
C CYS A 285 25.99 -18.02 0.05
N HIS A 286 25.00 -17.37 0.64
CA HIS A 286 25.03 -16.72 1.96
C HIS A 286 26.01 -15.54 2.13
N GLU A 287 26.72 -15.14 1.08
CA GLU A 287 27.60 -13.96 1.13
C GLU A 287 26.80 -12.68 1.45
N VAL A 288 27.33 -11.85 2.35
CA VAL A 288 26.70 -10.59 2.74
C VAL A 288 27.10 -9.49 1.75
N LYS A 289 26.12 -8.94 1.03
CA LYS A 289 26.31 -7.82 0.11
C LYS A 289 25.42 -6.64 0.48
N ARG A 290 25.69 -5.45 -0.07
CA ARG A 290 24.70 -4.37 -0.04
C ARG A 290 23.55 -4.73 -0.98
N LEU A 291 22.34 -4.30 -0.65
CA LEU A 291 21.15 -4.58 -1.47
C LEU A 291 21.31 -4.14 -2.94
N GLU A 292 21.99 -3.01 -3.18
CA GLU A 292 22.25 -2.53 -4.54
C GLU A 292 23.27 -3.39 -5.32
N GLU A 293 24.14 -4.12 -4.62
CA GLU A 293 25.15 -5.03 -5.19
C GLU A 293 24.58 -6.45 -5.42
N LEU A 294 23.54 -6.83 -4.67
CA LEU A 294 22.97 -8.18 -4.71
C LEU A 294 22.47 -8.58 -6.11
N ARG A 295 21.85 -7.68 -6.88
CA ARG A 295 21.42 -8.00 -8.26
C ARG A 295 22.59 -8.42 -9.13
N GLY A 296 23.72 -7.72 -9.03
CA GLY A 296 24.92 -8.04 -9.80
C GLY A 296 25.49 -9.40 -9.40
N HIS A 297 25.58 -9.62 -8.09
CA HIS A 297 26.07 -10.86 -7.50
C HIS A 297 25.17 -12.07 -7.83
N ILE A 298 23.85 -11.95 -7.73
CA ILE A 298 22.91 -13.03 -8.08
C ILE A 298 22.88 -13.26 -9.59
N GLY A 299 23.02 -12.19 -10.39
CA GLY A 299 23.21 -12.30 -11.83
C GLY A 299 24.39 -13.19 -12.21
N LEU A 300 25.49 -13.12 -11.44
CA LEU A 300 26.67 -13.98 -11.63
C LEU A 300 26.32 -15.47 -11.49
N HIS A 301 25.66 -15.84 -10.39
CA HIS A 301 25.24 -17.22 -10.15
C HIS A 301 24.29 -17.74 -11.23
N ILE A 302 23.32 -16.91 -11.67
CA ILE A 302 22.41 -17.27 -12.76
C ILE A 302 23.20 -17.51 -14.06
N LEU A 303 24.19 -16.67 -14.34
CA LEU A 303 25.00 -16.77 -15.55
C LEU A 303 25.90 -18.01 -15.51
N TRP A 304 26.60 -18.26 -14.42
CA TRP A 304 27.45 -19.44 -14.24
C TRP A 304 26.63 -20.72 -14.40
N ARG A 305 25.43 -20.78 -13.80
CA ARG A 305 24.50 -21.88 -14.00
C ARG A 305 24.10 -22.08 -15.47
N LEU A 306 23.83 -20.98 -16.20
CA LEU A 306 23.47 -20.99 -17.62
C LEU A 306 24.60 -21.57 -18.49
N PHE A 307 25.85 -21.21 -18.18
CA PHE A 307 27.05 -21.71 -18.87
C PHE A 307 27.53 -23.07 -18.37
N GLY A 308 26.89 -23.65 -17.33
CA GLY A 308 27.28 -24.94 -16.77
C GLY A 308 28.57 -24.90 -15.96
N VAL A 309 28.94 -23.75 -15.43
CA VAL A 309 30.05 -23.60 -14.47
C VAL A 309 29.56 -24.09 -13.11
N GLU A 310 30.31 -25.00 -12.48
CA GLU A 310 29.98 -25.54 -11.17
C GLU A 310 30.27 -24.51 -10.07
N GLU A 311 29.34 -24.35 -9.14
CA GLU A 311 29.44 -23.49 -7.96
C GLU A 311 28.98 -24.25 -6.72
N ASP A 312 29.64 -23.98 -5.59
CA ASP A 312 29.17 -24.43 -4.29
C ASP A 312 28.10 -23.46 -3.76
N LEU A 313 26.84 -23.72 -4.14
CA LEU A 313 25.68 -22.93 -3.72
C LEU A 313 24.93 -23.65 -2.60
N ALA A 314 24.57 -22.91 -1.56
CA ALA A 314 23.69 -23.36 -0.50
C ALA A 314 22.28 -23.73 -1.01
N THR A 315 21.81 -23.03 -2.04
CA THR A 315 20.52 -23.30 -2.69
C THR A 315 20.69 -23.47 -4.19
N LYS A 316 20.09 -24.51 -4.76
CA LYS A 316 20.09 -24.75 -6.20
C LYS A 316 19.24 -23.71 -6.93
N ILE A 317 19.79 -23.16 -8.01
CA ILE A 317 19.05 -22.25 -8.91
C ILE A 317 18.05 -23.07 -9.73
N GLU A 318 16.78 -22.66 -9.67
CA GLU A 318 15.66 -23.27 -10.39
C GLU A 318 15.53 -22.73 -11.82
N ASP A 319 14.59 -23.27 -12.59
CA ASP A 319 14.27 -22.78 -13.93
C ASP A 319 13.58 -21.41 -13.86
N ASN A 320 13.99 -20.48 -14.72
CA ASN A 320 13.53 -19.08 -14.75
C ASN A 320 13.73 -18.31 -13.43
N PRO A 321 14.96 -18.26 -12.90
CA PRO A 321 15.25 -17.63 -11.62
C PRO A 321 14.99 -16.12 -11.65
N CYS A 322 14.57 -15.56 -10.51
CA CYS A 322 14.42 -14.12 -10.34
C CYS A 322 15.79 -13.42 -10.34
N GLY A 323 15.99 -12.40 -11.17
CA GLY A 323 17.23 -11.62 -11.17
C GLY A 323 17.54 -10.86 -9.87
N PHE A 324 16.62 -10.81 -8.89
CA PHE A 324 16.86 -10.22 -7.57
C PHE A 324 17.21 -11.23 -6.47
N CYS A 325 16.69 -12.45 -6.51
CA CYS A 325 16.91 -13.45 -5.45
C CYS A 325 17.33 -14.85 -5.92
N GLY A 326 17.33 -15.12 -7.22
CA GLY A 326 17.65 -16.43 -7.78
C GLY A 326 16.56 -17.50 -7.67
N GLY A 327 15.47 -17.27 -6.93
CA GLY A 327 14.34 -18.22 -6.81
C GLY A 327 13.27 -18.05 -7.89
N ASN A 328 12.36 -19.02 -8.06
CA ASN A 328 11.32 -19.00 -9.09
C ASN A 328 9.97 -18.35 -8.70
N MET A 329 9.72 -18.10 -7.41
CA MET A 329 8.40 -17.65 -6.94
C MET A 329 8.16 -16.14 -7.09
N CYS A 330 9.13 -15.40 -7.62
CA CYS A 330 9.00 -13.95 -7.78
C CYS A 330 8.41 -13.59 -9.15
N SER A 331 7.41 -12.72 -9.14
CA SER A 331 6.89 -12.05 -10.33
C SER A 331 7.59 -10.71 -10.55
N THR A 332 7.92 -10.43 -11.80
CA THR A 332 8.49 -9.15 -12.24
C THR A 332 7.73 -8.66 -13.45
N ARG A 333 7.44 -7.37 -13.46
CA ARG A 333 6.75 -6.67 -14.53
C ARG A 333 7.54 -5.42 -14.88
N LEU A 334 7.70 -5.20 -16.17
CA LEU A 334 8.20 -3.94 -16.70
C LEU A 334 6.98 -3.04 -16.98
N ASP A 335 7.05 -1.76 -16.59
CA ASP A 335 6.00 -0.77 -16.85
C ASP A 335 6.59 0.49 -17.47
N THR A 336 5.84 1.14 -18.35
CA THR A 336 6.18 2.48 -18.84
C THR A 336 5.59 3.54 -17.91
N THR A 337 6.42 4.47 -17.43
CA THR A 337 5.90 5.64 -16.72
C THR A 337 5.20 6.58 -17.71
N THR A 338 3.99 7.01 -17.38
CA THR A 338 3.19 7.93 -18.19
C THR A 338 3.97 9.21 -18.50
N GLY A 339 4.13 9.53 -19.79
CA GLY A 339 4.65 10.84 -20.24
C GLY A 339 6.14 10.95 -20.56
N LYS A 340 7.01 9.97 -20.21
CA LYS A 340 8.46 10.08 -20.51
C LYS A 340 9.13 8.83 -21.09
N GLY A 341 8.38 7.77 -21.38
CA GLY A 341 8.94 6.52 -21.93
C GLY A 341 10.01 5.87 -21.05
N LYS A 342 10.07 6.23 -19.76
CA LYS A 342 11.00 5.62 -18.81
C LYS A 342 10.41 4.30 -18.35
N TRP A 343 11.26 3.29 -18.34
CA TRP A 343 10.93 1.97 -17.84
C TRP A 343 11.07 1.93 -16.32
N GLN A 344 10.05 1.37 -15.66
CA GLN A 344 10.04 1.08 -14.24
C GLN A 344 9.91 -0.43 -14.04
N VAL A 345 10.81 -1.00 -13.25
CA VAL A 345 10.76 -2.41 -12.86
C VAL A 345 9.95 -2.52 -11.58
N ASN A 346 8.84 -3.24 -11.66
CA ASN A 346 8.03 -3.65 -10.53
C ASN A 346 8.25 -5.14 -10.29
N SER A 347 8.66 -5.49 -9.08
CA SER A 347 8.84 -6.89 -8.70
C SER A 347 8.29 -7.08 -7.32
N ASN A 348 7.82 -8.30 -7.10
CA ASN A 348 7.35 -8.75 -5.81
C ASN A 348 8.53 -9.32 -4.96
N CYS A 349 9.75 -9.39 -5.49
CA CYS A 349 10.88 -9.94 -4.76
C CYS A 349 11.24 -9.10 -3.52
N ARG A 350 11.46 -9.76 -2.36
CA ARG A 350 11.97 -9.12 -1.13
C ARG A 350 13.33 -8.42 -1.32
N LEU A 351 14.18 -8.99 -2.16
CA LEU A 351 15.51 -8.43 -2.47
C LEU A 351 15.47 -7.40 -3.62
N ARG A 352 14.27 -6.93 -4.01
CA ARG A 352 14.12 -5.89 -5.03
C ARG A 352 14.89 -4.65 -4.62
N CYS A 353 15.79 -4.22 -5.50
CA CYS A 353 16.47 -2.93 -5.39
C CYS A 353 16.07 -2.03 -6.56
N ARG A 354 15.98 -0.71 -6.30
CA ARG A 354 15.72 0.28 -7.36
C ARG A 354 17.01 0.56 -8.12
N PHE A 355 16.99 0.38 -9.45
CA PHE A 355 18.08 0.74 -10.34
C PHE A 355 17.59 1.57 -11.54
N LYS A 356 18.51 2.28 -12.20
CA LYS A 356 18.21 3.02 -13.43
C LYS A 356 18.22 2.03 -14.59
N TYR A 357 17.06 1.71 -15.14
CA TYR A 357 16.90 0.69 -16.19
C TYR A 357 17.88 0.87 -17.36
N GLY A 358 17.94 2.05 -17.97
CA GLY A 358 18.84 2.31 -19.11
C GLY A 358 20.33 2.29 -18.77
N ALA A 359 20.71 2.48 -17.50
CA ALA A 359 22.09 2.30 -17.08
C ALA A 359 22.41 0.80 -16.89
N ALA A 360 21.48 0.03 -16.33
CA ALA A 360 21.62 -1.41 -16.14
C ALA A 360 21.56 -2.21 -17.45
N GLN A 361 21.10 -1.61 -18.56
CA GLN A 361 21.22 -2.19 -19.90
C GLN A 361 22.66 -2.26 -20.41
N LYS A 362 23.57 -1.45 -19.86
CA LYS A 362 24.95 -1.35 -20.32
C LYS A 362 25.87 -2.00 -19.29
N SER A 363 26.67 -2.96 -19.74
CA SER A 363 27.74 -3.50 -18.92
C SER A 363 28.81 -2.44 -18.71
N THR A 364 29.34 -2.35 -17.49
CA THR A 364 30.45 -1.47 -17.13
C THR A 364 31.35 -2.19 -16.14
N ASN A 365 32.61 -1.77 -16.01
CA ASN A 365 33.55 -2.38 -15.07
C ASN A 365 33.05 -2.39 -13.61
N HIS A 366 32.23 -1.41 -13.21
CA HIS A 366 31.68 -1.31 -11.86
C HIS A 366 30.30 -1.94 -11.69
N SER A 367 29.62 -2.25 -12.79
CA SER A 367 28.31 -2.90 -12.80
C SER A 367 28.20 -3.76 -14.05
N PRO A 368 28.89 -4.91 -14.07
CA PRO A 368 28.98 -5.75 -15.26
C PRO A 368 27.64 -6.43 -15.62
N CYS A 369 26.81 -6.71 -14.62
CA CYS A 369 25.55 -7.43 -14.79
C CYS A 369 24.47 -6.61 -15.52
N THR A 370 24.14 -7.05 -16.74
CA THR A 370 23.02 -6.54 -17.55
C THR A 370 21.72 -7.31 -17.35
N ASN A 371 21.64 -8.20 -16.35
CA ASN A 371 20.43 -8.95 -16.06
C ASN A 371 19.28 -8.04 -15.62
N ILE A 372 18.42 -7.69 -16.57
CA ILE A 372 17.26 -6.81 -16.39
C ILE A 372 16.01 -7.51 -16.94
N PRO A 373 14.81 -7.13 -16.48
CA PRO A 373 13.57 -7.62 -17.08
C PRO A 373 13.37 -7.00 -18.47
N ILE A 374 13.01 -7.80 -19.46
CA ILE A 374 12.72 -7.42 -20.84
C ILE A 374 11.35 -7.99 -21.24
N TYR A 375 10.71 -7.43 -22.28
CA TYR A 375 9.48 -8.03 -22.82
C TYR A 375 9.82 -9.11 -23.83
N CYS A 376 9.11 -10.23 -23.73
CA CYS A 376 9.04 -11.17 -24.84
C CYS A 376 8.03 -10.66 -25.88
N PRO A 377 8.44 -10.44 -27.16
CA PRO A 377 7.53 -9.97 -28.20
C PRO A 377 6.47 -11.01 -28.57
N HIS A 378 6.63 -12.28 -28.17
CA HIS A 378 5.77 -13.39 -28.59
C HIS A 378 4.70 -13.80 -27.56
N CYS A 379 4.93 -13.62 -26.24
CA CYS A 379 3.96 -13.99 -25.20
C CYS A 379 3.48 -12.82 -24.33
N SER A 380 3.87 -11.58 -24.63
CA SER A 380 3.59 -10.37 -23.82
C SER A 380 4.09 -10.41 -22.37
N GLY A 381 4.81 -11.47 -21.99
CA GLY A 381 5.39 -11.64 -20.66
C GLY A 381 6.65 -10.79 -20.46
N THR A 382 6.91 -10.44 -19.20
CA THR A 382 8.21 -9.89 -18.78
C THR A 382 9.10 -11.04 -18.32
N ILE A 383 10.31 -11.13 -18.87
CA ILE A 383 11.30 -12.16 -18.53
C ILE A 383 12.63 -11.51 -18.17
N TRP A 384 13.45 -12.15 -17.35
CA TRP A 384 14.82 -11.67 -17.11
C TRP A 384 15.70 -11.97 -18.32
N LYS A 385 16.58 -11.03 -18.69
CA LYS A 385 17.48 -11.14 -19.85
C LYS A 385 18.22 -12.47 -19.88
N TYR A 386 18.82 -12.88 -18.76
CA TYR A 386 19.59 -14.13 -18.70
C TYR A 386 18.71 -15.39 -18.84
N ASN A 387 17.39 -15.27 -18.62
CA ASN A 387 16.44 -16.37 -18.77
C ASN A 387 15.81 -16.39 -20.19
N ALA A 388 16.18 -15.48 -21.08
CA ALA A 388 15.50 -15.34 -22.36
C ALA A 388 15.68 -16.57 -23.25
N VAL A 389 16.88 -17.16 -23.29
CA VAL A 389 17.15 -18.37 -24.06
C VAL A 389 16.30 -19.55 -23.57
N SER A 390 16.28 -19.82 -22.26
CA SER A 390 15.46 -20.88 -21.67
C SER A 390 13.96 -20.63 -21.86
N HIS A 391 13.54 -19.37 -21.80
CA HIS A 391 12.16 -18.98 -22.09
C HIS A 391 11.76 -19.28 -23.54
N ILE A 392 12.59 -18.91 -24.52
CA ILE A 392 12.34 -19.19 -25.94
C ILE A 392 12.25 -20.70 -26.18
N ILE A 393 13.22 -21.48 -25.67
CA ILE A 393 13.25 -22.93 -25.85
C ILE A 393 12.00 -23.60 -25.26
N SER A 394 11.51 -23.14 -24.11
CA SER A 394 10.38 -23.76 -23.41
C SER A 394 9.01 -23.29 -23.86
N ARG A 395 8.87 -22.02 -24.29
CA ARG A 395 7.57 -21.40 -24.63
C ARG A 395 7.40 -21.10 -26.11
N HIS A 396 8.47 -21.05 -26.88
CA HIS A 396 8.53 -20.59 -28.27
C HIS A 396 9.45 -21.48 -29.13
N LYS A 397 9.43 -22.80 -28.87
CA LYS A 397 10.29 -23.76 -29.57
C LYS A 397 10.10 -23.74 -31.09
N ASP A 398 8.86 -23.54 -31.52
CA ASP A 398 8.46 -23.38 -32.92
C ASP A 398 9.13 -22.19 -33.60
N LEU A 399 9.41 -21.10 -32.88
CA LEU A 399 10.11 -19.95 -33.42
C LEU A 399 11.60 -20.19 -33.59
N LEU A 400 12.19 -21.00 -32.70
CA LEU A 400 13.58 -21.41 -32.79
C LEU A 400 13.80 -22.33 -34.00
N ASP A 401 12.90 -23.30 -34.21
CA ASP A 401 12.97 -24.25 -35.32
C ASP A 401 12.80 -23.56 -36.69
N ASN A 402 12.02 -22.47 -36.73
CA ASN A 402 11.75 -21.70 -37.96
C ASN A 402 12.62 -20.44 -38.14
N ALA A 403 13.58 -20.18 -37.23
CA ALA A 403 14.41 -18.98 -37.23
C ALA A 403 13.61 -17.65 -37.34
N SER A 404 12.43 -17.58 -36.71
CA SER A 404 11.48 -16.46 -36.83
C SER A 404 11.51 -15.50 -35.62
N ILE A 405 12.65 -15.42 -34.95
CA ILE A 405 12.81 -14.60 -33.74
C ILE A 405 13.08 -13.15 -34.17
N ASP A 406 12.42 -12.20 -33.51
CA ASP A 406 12.60 -10.78 -33.76
C ASP A 406 14.10 -10.37 -33.61
N PRO A 407 14.74 -9.83 -34.67
CA PRO A 407 16.11 -9.33 -34.63
C PRO A 407 16.41 -8.39 -33.46
N ASP A 408 15.48 -7.48 -33.14
CA ASP A 408 15.68 -6.51 -32.05
C ASP A 408 15.68 -7.23 -30.69
N PHE A 409 14.88 -8.28 -30.54
CA PHE A 409 14.86 -9.09 -29.33
C PHE A 409 16.14 -9.92 -29.20
N VAL A 410 16.67 -10.45 -30.31
CA VAL A 410 17.98 -11.14 -30.32
C VAL A 410 19.08 -10.20 -29.83
N LEU A 411 19.10 -8.95 -30.30
CA LEU A 411 20.06 -7.94 -29.83
C LEU A 411 19.90 -7.64 -28.33
N ASP A 412 18.66 -7.56 -27.84
CA ASP A 412 18.38 -7.25 -26.43
C ASP A 412 18.81 -8.37 -25.47
N ILE A 413 18.85 -9.63 -25.91
CA ILE A 413 19.21 -10.79 -25.06
C ILE A 413 20.70 -11.12 -25.06
N GLN A 414 21.47 -10.55 -25.99
CA GLN A 414 22.89 -10.85 -26.14
C GLN A 414 23.73 -10.42 -24.92
N LEU A 415 24.69 -11.27 -24.59
CA LEU A 415 25.72 -10.99 -23.59
C LEU A 415 26.95 -10.44 -24.32
N GLY A 416 27.47 -9.30 -23.85
CA GLY A 416 28.69 -8.74 -24.42
C GLY A 416 29.91 -9.56 -24.00
N LYS A 417 30.91 -9.72 -24.87
CA LYS A 417 32.17 -10.40 -24.52
C LYS A 417 32.85 -9.79 -23.28
N ASP A 418 32.78 -8.46 -23.15
CA ASP A 418 33.31 -7.74 -21.97
C ASP A 418 32.50 -8.05 -20.70
N GLU A 419 31.18 -8.22 -20.82
CA GLU A 419 30.32 -8.62 -19.71
C GLU A 419 30.68 -10.03 -19.25
N GLU A 420 30.80 -10.99 -20.18
CA GLU A 420 31.18 -12.37 -19.89
C GLU A 420 32.55 -12.45 -19.20
N ALA A 421 33.54 -11.75 -19.73
CA ALA A 421 34.88 -11.69 -19.16
C ALA A 421 34.89 -11.06 -17.76
N THR A 422 34.16 -9.95 -17.57
CA THR A 422 34.09 -9.28 -16.26
C THR A 422 33.30 -10.09 -15.23
N MET A 423 32.35 -10.90 -15.68
CA MET A 423 31.60 -11.88 -14.88
C MET A 423 32.35 -13.22 -14.73
N GLY A 424 33.61 -13.29 -15.16
CA GLY A 424 34.46 -14.46 -14.92
C GLY A 424 34.05 -15.72 -15.69
N ILE A 425 33.29 -15.60 -16.79
CA ILE A 425 32.96 -16.74 -17.64
C ILE A 425 34.18 -17.10 -18.50
N PRO A 426 34.68 -18.35 -18.45
CA PRO A 426 35.77 -18.80 -19.33
C PRO A 426 35.37 -18.71 -20.81
N ASN A 427 36.27 -18.19 -21.64
CA ASN A 427 35.99 -17.90 -23.05
C ASN A 427 35.64 -19.16 -23.86
N ASP A 428 36.26 -20.29 -23.54
CA ASP A 428 36.00 -21.59 -24.15
C ASP A 428 34.57 -22.10 -23.83
N ILE A 429 34.12 -21.92 -22.59
CA ILE A 429 32.77 -22.24 -22.17
C ILE A 429 31.75 -21.32 -22.85
N ALA A 430 32.03 -20.01 -22.88
CA ALA A 430 31.16 -19.04 -23.55
C ALA A 430 30.99 -19.34 -25.05
N THR A 431 32.11 -19.63 -25.71
CA THR A 431 32.13 -20.00 -27.14
C THR A 431 31.32 -21.27 -27.41
N LYS A 432 31.45 -22.29 -26.56
CA LYS A 432 30.69 -23.55 -26.68
C LYS A 432 29.18 -23.33 -26.48
N TYR A 433 28.81 -22.49 -25.51
CA TYR A 433 27.41 -22.16 -25.25
C TYR A 433 26.79 -21.41 -26.44
N HIS A 434 27.47 -20.38 -26.97
CA HIS A 434 27.00 -19.65 -28.16
C HIS A 434 26.87 -20.56 -29.38
N ALA A 435 27.81 -21.47 -29.59
CA ALA A 435 27.76 -22.45 -30.67
C ALA A 435 26.57 -23.42 -30.56
N SER A 436 26.01 -23.60 -29.36
CA SER A 436 24.82 -24.44 -29.14
C SER A 436 23.53 -23.76 -29.56
N TYR A 437 23.52 -22.43 -29.72
CA TYR A 437 22.34 -21.64 -30.07
C TYR A 437 22.67 -20.56 -31.12
N PRO A 438 23.12 -20.93 -32.33
CA PRO A 438 23.62 -19.98 -33.33
C PRO A 438 22.56 -18.96 -33.79
N HIS A 439 21.27 -19.29 -33.72
CA HIS A 439 20.18 -18.38 -34.07
C HIS A 439 19.91 -17.30 -33.02
N LEU A 440 20.29 -17.54 -31.76
CA LEU A 440 20.16 -16.58 -30.66
C LEU A 440 21.45 -15.79 -30.42
N PHE A 441 22.58 -16.34 -30.84
CA PHE A 441 23.91 -15.73 -30.76
C PHE A 441 24.55 -15.70 -32.15
N PRO A 442 24.02 -14.86 -33.07
CA PRO A 442 24.63 -14.65 -34.38
C PRO A 442 26.08 -14.16 -34.26
N ARG A 443 26.89 -14.44 -35.28
CA ARG A 443 28.29 -14.00 -35.28
C ARG A 443 28.34 -12.47 -35.38
N GLU A 444 29.47 -11.89 -34.99
CA GLU A 444 29.68 -10.43 -35.04
C GLU A 444 29.51 -9.88 -36.47
N GLU A 445 29.87 -10.67 -37.48
CA GLU A 445 29.65 -10.38 -38.91
C GLU A 445 28.17 -10.28 -39.25
N ASP A 446 27.35 -11.21 -38.74
CA ASP A 446 25.91 -11.23 -38.95
C ASP A 446 25.23 -10.05 -38.23
N LEU A 447 25.71 -9.72 -37.03
CA LEU A 447 25.24 -8.57 -36.26
C LEU A 447 25.48 -7.24 -36.99
N ASN A 448 26.68 -7.07 -37.54
CA ASN A 448 27.00 -5.91 -38.36
C ASN A 448 26.10 -5.84 -39.59
N ALA A 449 25.78 -6.97 -40.22
CA ALA A 449 24.85 -7.02 -41.35
C ALA A 449 23.40 -6.66 -40.93
N MET A 450 22.96 -7.10 -39.75
CA MET A 450 21.63 -6.78 -39.20
C MET A 450 21.50 -5.28 -38.86
N GLU A 451 22.54 -4.67 -38.28
CA GLU A 451 22.53 -3.24 -37.94
C GLU A 451 22.52 -2.34 -39.18
N VAL A 452 23.23 -2.74 -40.25
CA VAL A 452 23.23 -2.03 -41.54
C VAL A 452 21.85 -2.08 -42.21
N GLN A 453 21.08 -3.15 -42.02
CA GLN A 453 19.71 -3.24 -42.55
C GLN A 453 18.73 -2.37 -41.75
N GLY A 454 18.91 -2.26 -40.43
CA GLY A 454 18.06 -1.44 -39.56
C GLY A 454 18.27 0.07 -39.65
N THR A 455 19.43 0.55 -40.11
CA THR A 455 19.75 1.99 -40.20
C THR A 455 19.13 2.70 -41.41
N LYS A 456 18.63 1.96 -42.42
CA LYS A 456 18.01 2.55 -43.61
C LYS A 456 16.56 2.99 -43.42
N GLN A 457 15.90 2.62 -42.32
CA GLN A 457 14.65 3.24 -41.89
C GLN A 457 14.95 4.22 -40.75
N PRO A 458 14.53 5.51 -40.84
CA PRO A 458 14.68 6.43 -39.72
C PRO A 458 13.99 5.80 -38.52
N LYS A 459 14.78 5.50 -37.47
CA LYS A 459 14.34 4.89 -36.21
C LYS A 459 13.30 5.77 -35.52
N LYS A 460 12.06 5.80 -36.01
CA LYS A 460 10.89 5.92 -35.16
C LYS A 460 10.86 4.60 -34.41
N ARG A 461 11.63 4.49 -33.31
CA ARG A 461 11.43 3.44 -32.32
C ARG A 461 9.95 3.51 -31.94
N ALA A 462 9.15 2.67 -32.57
CA ALA A 462 7.76 2.52 -32.22
C ALA A 462 7.81 2.00 -30.78
N SER A 463 7.50 2.88 -29.82
CA SER A 463 7.24 2.42 -28.47
C SER A 463 6.22 1.29 -28.61
N CYS A 464 6.54 0.10 -28.11
CA CYS A 464 5.64 -1.05 -28.00
C CYS A 464 4.47 -0.79 -27.01
N ALA A 465 4.03 0.47 -26.90
CA ALA A 465 2.89 0.94 -26.13
C ALA A 465 1.60 1.03 -26.99
N LYS A 466 1.68 0.81 -28.31
CA LYS A 466 0.50 0.98 -29.19
C LYS A 466 -0.49 -0.20 -29.19
N THR A 467 -0.06 -1.41 -28.83
CA THR A 467 -0.97 -2.57 -28.82
C THR A 467 -1.91 -2.58 -27.60
N ALA A 468 -1.54 -1.92 -26.50
CA ALA A 468 -2.42 -1.79 -25.33
C ALA A 468 -3.47 -0.66 -25.46
N SER A 469 -3.28 0.30 -26.38
CA SER A 469 -4.16 1.46 -26.53
C SER A 469 -5.35 1.21 -27.47
N GLN A 470 -5.31 0.21 -28.36
CA GLN A 470 -6.38 -0.01 -29.34
C GLN A 470 -7.61 -0.72 -28.75
N ASN A 471 -7.47 -1.51 -27.68
CA ASN A 471 -8.61 -2.15 -27.00
C ASN A 471 -9.45 -1.21 -26.11
N LYS A 472 -8.98 0.02 -25.84
CA LYS A 472 -9.75 1.00 -25.04
C LYS A 472 -10.68 1.90 -25.85
N ARG A 473 -10.60 1.89 -27.19
CA ARG A 473 -11.40 2.75 -28.07
C ARG A 473 -12.65 2.09 -28.68
N GLN A 474 -12.83 0.79 -28.47
CA GLN A 474 -14.03 0.04 -28.89
C GLN A 474 -15.04 -0.20 -27.74
N ARG A 475 -14.83 0.39 -26.56
CA ARG A 475 -15.74 0.30 -25.41
C ARG A 475 -16.14 1.67 -24.84
N ARG A 476 -16.30 2.66 -25.72
CA ARG A 476 -16.99 3.92 -25.39
C ARG A 476 -18.14 4.12 -26.36
#